data_AF-A0A368V864-F1
#
_entry.id   AF-A0A368V864-F1
#
_cell.length_a   1.000
_cell.length_b   1.000
_cell.length_c   1.000
_cell.angle_alpha   90.00
_cell.angle_beta   90.00
_cell.angle_gamma   90.00
#
_symmetry.space_group_name_H-M   'P 1'
#
loop_
_entity.id
_entity.type
_entity.pdbx_description
1 polymer ?
#
loop_
_entity_poly.entity_id
_entity_poly.type
_entity_poly.pdbx_seq_one_letter_code
_entity_poly.pdbx_strand_id
1 'polypeptide(L)'
;MNLVTLKRSICLVLLTVFMTGPVSAEPPLTPEAYVTIDLSAQAVTVEGIYQRLVRLQENPYDDEDQLRVGQMVQDEVGLIFEEYGVTKTEFLKYGAAHESEINQWLQENPSTASEYDALEQRRTALSNQIRAIKE
;
A
#
# COMPACT_ATOMS: atom_id res chain seq x y z
N MET A 1 -76.30 -27.12 12.45
CA MET A 1 -76.11 -27.74 11.13
C MET A 1 -74.92 -27.08 10.45
N ASN A 2 -73.92 -27.91 10.13
CA ASN A 2 -72.80 -27.79 9.17
C ASN A 2 -71.81 -26.61 9.29
N LEU A 3 -70.52 -26.81 9.63
CA LEU A 3 -69.41 -27.58 9.03
C LEU A 3 -68.74 -26.93 7.80
N VAL A 4 -67.41 -26.71 7.95
CA VAL A 4 -66.33 -26.70 6.93
C VAL A 4 -66.05 -25.34 6.28
N THR A 5 -64.97 -24.65 6.63
CA THR A 5 -63.61 -24.83 6.06
C THR A 5 -62.62 -24.01 6.91
N LEU A 6 -61.62 -24.54 7.63
CA LEU A 6 -60.43 -25.30 7.23
C LEU A 6 -59.49 -24.55 6.26
N LYS A 7 -58.45 -23.90 6.80
CA LYS A 7 -57.01 -23.94 6.40
C LYS A 7 -56.22 -22.84 7.17
N ARG A 8 -55.32 -23.22 8.09
CA ARG A 8 -53.84 -23.19 7.93
C ARG A 8 -53.34 -21.76 7.66
N SER A 9 -52.61 -21.06 8.54
CA SER A 9 -51.25 -21.34 9.06
C SER A 9 -50.94 -20.28 10.14
N ILE A 10 -50.62 -20.54 11.41
CA ILE A 10 -49.35 -20.95 12.04
C ILE A 10 -48.07 -20.51 11.29
N CYS A 11 -47.14 -19.92 12.04
CA CYS A 11 -45.77 -19.46 11.69
C CYS A 11 -45.71 -18.12 10.93
N LEU A 12 -44.90 -17.13 11.27
CA LEU A 12 -43.64 -17.11 12.01
C LEU A 12 -43.51 -15.82 12.81
N VAL A 13 -43.10 -16.00 14.07
CA VAL A 13 -42.27 -15.06 14.81
C VAL A 13 -41.00 -14.79 13.98
N LEU A 14 -40.71 -13.54 13.66
CA LEU A 14 -39.35 -13.11 13.32
C LEU A 14 -39.18 -11.67 13.80
N LEU A 15 -38.98 -11.61 15.12
CA LEU A 15 -38.38 -10.50 15.83
C LEU A 15 -37.07 -10.15 15.10
N THR A 16 -37.07 -9.01 14.42
CA THR A 16 -35.92 -8.46 13.71
C THR A 16 -34.95 -7.94 14.76
N VAL A 17 -34.12 -8.84 15.29
CA VAL A 17 -32.95 -8.47 16.09
C VAL A 17 -31.94 -7.90 15.11
N PHE A 18 -31.87 -6.57 15.08
CA PHE A 18 -30.74 -5.82 14.55
C PHE A 18 -29.47 -6.26 15.27
N MET A 19 -28.79 -7.28 14.73
CA MET A 19 -27.38 -7.54 15.02
C MET A 19 -26.56 -6.59 14.15
N THR A 20 -26.53 -5.30 14.50
CA THR A 20 -25.38 -4.45 14.18
C THR A 20 -24.25 -4.94 15.06
N GLY A 21 -23.56 -5.99 14.62
CA GLY A 21 -22.27 -6.32 15.18
C GLY A 21 -21.36 -5.10 15.04
N PRO A 22 -20.49 -4.80 16.01
CA PRO A 22 -19.45 -3.82 15.79
C PRO A 22 -18.69 -4.26 14.54
N VAL A 23 -18.67 -3.41 13.52
CA VAL A 23 -17.62 -3.47 12.51
C VAL A 23 -16.35 -3.31 13.33
N SER A 24 -15.65 -4.42 13.59
CA SER A 24 -14.29 -4.37 14.10
C SER A 24 -13.54 -3.53 13.07
N ALA A 25 -13.29 -2.27 13.41
CA ALA A 25 -12.33 -1.46 12.70
C ALA A 25 -11.08 -2.32 12.63
N GLU A 26 -10.66 -2.66 11.42
CA GLU A 26 -9.39 -3.33 11.16
C GLU A 26 -8.33 -2.61 12.01
N PRO A 27 -7.48 -3.36 12.75
CA PRO A 27 -6.52 -2.71 13.62
C PRO A 27 -5.77 -1.65 12.81
N PRO A 28 -5.52 -0.46 13.40
CA PRO A 28 -4.65 0.51 12.74
C PRO A 28 -3.36 -0.22 12.34
N LEU A 29 -2.81 0.13 11.17
CA LEU A 29 -1.53 -0.37 10.62
C LEU A 29 -0.63 -1.02 11.68
N THR A 30 -0.04 -2.16 11.37
CA THR A 30 0.99 -2.78 12.23
C THR A 30 2.39 -2.38 11.76
N PRO A 31 3.45 -2.55 12.59
CA PRO A 31 4.81 -2.33 12.14
C PRO A 31 5.17 -3.18 10.91
N GLU A 32 4.73 -4.44 10.90
CA GLU A 32 4.91 -5.36 9.77
C GLU A 32 4.21 -4.86 8.50
N ALA A 33 2.93 -4.48 8.60
CA ALA A 33 2.17 -3.97 7.45
C ALA A 33 2.77 -2.66 6.93
N TYR A 34 3.19 -1.77 7.83
CA TYR A 34 3.88 -0.53 7.47
C TYR A 34 5.16 -0.82 6.69
N VAL A 35 6.04 -1.67 7.22
CA VAL A 35 7.31 -2.02 6.56
C VAL A 35 7.07 -2.69 5.21
N THR A 36 6.07 -3.57 5.12
CA THR A 36 5.72 -4.23 3.86
C THR A 36 5.28 -3.22 2.80
N ILE A 37 4.36 -2.32 3.14
CA ILE A 37 3.89 -1.25 2.25
C ILE A 37 5.05 -0.37 1.80
N ASP A 38 5.90 0.06 2.75
CA ASP A 38 7.03 0.95 2.48
C ASP A 38 8.07 0.29 1.56
N LEU A 39 8.45 -0.96 1.82
CA LEU A 39 9.36 -1.70 0.96
C LEU A 39 8.82 -1.87 -0.46
N SER A 40 7.53 -2.22 -0.60
CA SER A 40 6.90 -2.32 -1.91
C SER A 40 6.92 -0.98 -2.65
N ALA A 41 6.57 0.12 -1.95
CA ALA A 41 6.58 1.46 -2.54
C ALA A 41 8.00 1.91 -2.94
N GLN A 42 9.01 1.60 -2.11
CA GLN A 42 10.41 1.88 -2.41
C GLN A 42 10.92 1.05 -3.58
N ALA A 43 10.57 -0.23 -3.67
CA ALA A 43 10.94 -1.09 -4.79
C ALA A 43 10.39 -0.57 -6.13
N VAL A 44 9.11 -0.19 -6.18
CA VAL A 44 8.48 0.43 -7.35
C VAL A 44 9.17 1.75 -7.69
N THR A 45 9.47 2.57 -6.68
CA THR A 45 10.18 3.84 -6.88
C THR A 45 11.58 3.63 -7.48
N VAL A 46 12.34 2.66 -6.96
CA VAL A 46 13.68 2.32 -7.46
C VAL A 46 13.63 1.80 -8.91
N GLU A 47 12.65 0.97 -9.24
CA GLU A 47 12.44 0.50 -10.61
C GLU A 47 12.06 1.67 -11.53
N GLY A 48 11.22 2.58 -11.08
CA GLY A 48 10.91 3.83 -11.78
C GLY A 48 12.14 4.68 -12.10
N ILE A 49 13.05 4.83 -11.13
CA ILE A 49 14.33 5.54 -11.34
C ILE A 49 15.20 4.80 -12.36
N TYR A 50 15.26 3.46 -12.30
CA TYR A 50 16.00 2.68 -13.28
C TYR A 50 15.45 2.85 -14.70
N GLN A 51 14.14 2.74 -14.86
CA GLN A 51 13.50 2.94 -16.15
C GLN A 51 13.73 4.36 -16.69
N ARG A 52 13.71 5.36 -15.81
CA ARG A 52 14.03 6.75 -16.14
C ARG A 52 15.46 6.87 -16.67
N LEU A 53 16.42 6.21 -16.03
CA LEU A 53 17.83 6.16 -16.45
C LEU A 53 17.96 5.56 -17.86
N VAL A 54 17.33 4.42 -18.13
CA VAL A 54 17.37 3.76 -19.46
C VAL A 54 16.85 4.72 -20.54
N ARG A 55 15.71 5.35 -20.31
CA ARG A 55 15.12 6.32 -21.25
C ARG A 55 16.00 7.55 -21.46
N LEU A 56 16.64 8.07 -20.41
CA LEU A 56 17.60 9.18 -20.54
C LEU A 56 18.83 8.80 -21.38
N GLN A 57 19.30 7.56 -21.27
CA GLN A 57 20.41 7.07 -22.08
C GLN A 57 20.05 6.96 -23.57
N GLU A 58 18.79 6.64 -23.88
CA GLU A 58 18.28 6.55 -25.25
C GLU A 58 17.93 7.92 -25.84
N ASN A 59 17.25 8.78 -25.07
CA ASN A 59 16.82 10.11 -25.49
C ASN A 59 16.90 11.13 -24.33
N PRO A 60 18.04 11.82 -24.16
CA PRO A 60 18.28 12.71 -23.01
C PRO A 60 17.36 13.92 -22.91
N TYR A 61 16.70 14.32 -24.01
CA TYR A 61 15.91 15.55 -24.11
C TYR A 61 14.40 15.32 -24.13
N ASP A 62 13.93 14.09 -23.92
CA ASP A 62 12.50 13.75 -23.91
C ASP A 62 11.87 13.97 -22.53
N ASP A 63 11.68 15.23 -22.15
CA ASP A 63 11.12 15.57 -20.85
C ASP A 63 9.68 15.06 -20.66
N GLU A 64 8.90 14.91 -21.73
CA GLU A 64 7.53 14.37 -21.66
C GLU A 64 7.54 12.90 -21.25
N ASP A 65 8.42 12.09 -21.86
CA ASP A 65 8.55 10.68 -21.48
C ASP A 65 9.03 10.54 -20.02
N GLN A 66 9.94 11.40 -19.59
CA GLN A 66 10.44 11.42 -18.21
C GLN A 66 9.33 11.72 -17.18
N LEU A 67 8.43 12.65 -17.51
CA LEU A 67 7.26 12.96 -16.68
C LEU A 67 6.27 11.79 -16.65
N ARG A 68 6.04 11.14 -17.79
CA ARG A 68 5.14 9.99 -17.91
C ARG A 68 5.58 8.82 -17.01
N VAL A 69 6.88 8.52 -16.97
CA VAL A 69 7.43 7.51 -16.05
C VAL A 69 7.16 7.90 -14.59
N GLY A 70 7.38 9.18 -14.24
CA GLY A 70 7.11 9.67 -12.89
C GLY A 70 5.64 9.48 -12.49
N GLN A 71 4.70 9.74 -13.39
CA GLN A 71 3.28 9.54 -13.14
C GLN A 71 2.94 8.06 -12.95
N MET A 72 3.42 7.18 -13.83
CA MET A 72 3.20 5.74 -13.71
C MET A 72 3.67 5.19 -12.35
N VAL A 73 4.85 5.62 -11.89
CA VAL A 73 5.39 5.23 -10.58
C VAL A 73 4.50 5.73 -9.44
N GLN A 74 3.98 6.96 -9.53
CA GLN A 74 3.08 7.50 -8.51
C GLN A 74 1.75 6.73 -8.47
N ASP A 75 1.22 6.37 -9.63
CA ASP A 75 -0.01 5.58 -9.74
C ASP A 75 0.20 4.18 -9.15
N GLU A 76 1.30 3.51 -9.47
CA GLU A 76 1.66 2.19 -8.90
C GLU A 76 1.86 2.24 -7.38
N VAL A 77 2.54 3.26 -6.87
CA VAL A 77 2.65 3.48 -5.41
C VAL A 77 1.28 3.73 -4.78
N GLY A 78 0.38 4.44 -5.48
CA GLY A 78 -1.01 4.62 -5.07
C GLY A 78 -1.75 3.29 -4.93
N LEU A 79 -1.60 2.39 -5.91
CA LEU A 79 -2.21 1.06 -5.90
C LEU A 79 -1.72 0.19 -4.73
N ILE A 80 -0.46 0.32 -4.32
CA ILE A 80 0.06 -0.37 -3.13
C ILE A 80 -0.71 0.09 -1.88
N PHE A 81 -0.93 1.39 -1.72
CA PHE A 81 -1.72 1.88 -0.59
C PHE A 81 -3.17 1.37 -0.62
N GLU A 82 -3.79 1.36 -1.81
CA GLU A 82 -5.15 0.83 -2.01
C GLU A 82 -5.27 -0.67 -1.71
N GLU A 83 -4.28 -1.48 -2.11
CA GLU A 83 -4.25 -2.92 -1.88
C GLU A 83 -4.28 -3.26 -0.38
N TYR A 84 -3.64 -2.43 0.44
CA TYR A 84 -3.60 -2.59 1.90
C TYR A 84 -4.73 -1.84 2.61
N GLY A 85 -5.66 -1.22 1.87
CA GLY A 85 -6.80 -0.50 2.45
C GLY A 85 -6.40 0.74 3.26
N VAL A 86 -5.24 1.33 2.97
CA VAL A 86 -4.63 2.40 3.75
C VAL A 86 -4.45 3.61 2.85
N THR A 87 -4.76 4.82 3.33
CA THR A 87 -4.40 6.03 2.60
C THR A 87 -2.94 6.42 2.87
N LYS A 88 -2.30 7.11 1.92
CA LYS A 88 -0.96 7.70 2.13
C LYS A 88 -0.88 8.55 3.41
N THR A 89 -1.95 9.29 3.72
CA THR A 89 -2.00 10.12 4.93
C THR A 89 -1.99 9.28 6.21
N GLU A 90 -2.75 8.19 6.25
CA GLU A 90 -2.76 7.26 7.40
C GLU A 90 -1.42 6.57 7.56
N PHE A 91 -0.81 6.12 6.46
CA PHE A 91 0.53 5.55 6.45
C PHE A 91 1.56 6.52 7.04
N LEU A 92 1.61 7.76 6.56
CA LEU A 92 2.55 8.78 7.07
C LEU A 92 2.30 9.13 8.54
N LYS A 93 1.03 9.23 8.95
CA LYS A 93 0.66 9.48 10.34
C LYS A 93 1.09 8.33 11.25
N TYR A 94 0.93 7.09 10.78
CA TYR A 94 1.36 5.91 11.51
C TYR A 94 2.88 5.89 11.69
N GLY A 95 3.65 6.06 10.60
CA GLY A 95 5.11 6.08 10.66
C GLY A 95 5.65 7.12 11.63
N ALA A 96 5.05 8.31 11.68
CA ALA A 96 5.44 9.36 12.61
C ALA A 96 5.09 9.07 14.08
N ALA A 97 4.00 8.33 14.34
CA ALA A 97 3.54 8.00 15.69
C ALA A 97 4.20 6.74 16.26
N HIS A 98 4.65 5.82 15.39
CA HIS A 98 5.04 4.46 15.73
C HIS A 98 6.50 4.13 15.37
N GLU A 99 7.35 5.14 15.19
CA GLU A 99 8.75 4.99 14.78
C GLU A 99 9.53 3.98 15.67
N SER A 100 9.33 4.03 16.99
CA SER A 100 10.02 3.11 17.91
C SER A 100 9.60 1.66 17.70
N GLU A 101 8.32 1.39 17.42
CA GLU A 101 7.80 0.03 17.23
C GLU A 101 8.21 -0.52 15.87
N ILE A 102 8.22 0.34 14.84
CA ILE A 102 8.76 0.00 13.51
C ILE A 102 10.23 -0.36 13.60
N ASN A 103 11.03 0.46 14.29
CA ASN A 103 12.46 0.20 14.48
C ASN A 103 12.73 -1.07 15.29
N GLN A 104 11.95 -1.32 16.34
CA GLN A 104 12.05 -2.57 17.08
C GLN A 104 11.75 -3.77 16.18
N TRP A 105 10.65 -3.71 15.42
CA TRP A 105 10.29 -4.78 14.49
C TRP A 105 11.40 -5.03 13.45
N LEU A 106 12.03 -3.98 12.92
CA LEU A 106 13.16 -4.11 11.98
C LEU A 106 14.40 -4.75 12.61
N GLN A 107 14.69 -4.46 13.88
CA GLN A 107 15.79 -5.11 14.60
C GLN A 107 15.53 -6.61 14.82
N GLU A 108 14.27 -6.97 15.05
CA GLU A 108 13.83 -8.36 15.17
C GLU A 108 13.79 -9.09 13.81
N ASN A 109 13.74 -8.32 12.70
CA ASN A 109 13.66 -8.83 11.32
C ASN A 109 14.83 -8.30 10.44
N PRO A 110 16.09 -8.72 10.71
CA PRO A 110 17.28 -8.15 10.08
C PRO A 110 17.39 -8.40 8.56
N SER A 111 16.74 -9.44 8.03
CA SER A 111 16.65 -9.65 6.58
C SER A 111 15.91 -8.51 5.91
N THR A 112 14.79 -8.07 6.50
CA THR A 112 13.96 -6.98 6.00
C THR A 112 14.69 -5.63 6.12
N ALA A 113 15.44 -5.41 7.20
CA ALA A 113 16.33 -4.25 7.31
C ALA A 113 17.40 -4.23 6.20
N SER A 114 17.95 -5.39 5.85
CA SER A 114 18.94 -5.50 4.76
C SER A 114 18.33 -5.20 3.39
N GLU A 115 17.03 -5.48 3.19
CA GLU A 115 16.31 -5.13 1.97
C GLU A 115 16.16 -3.61 1.80
N TYR A 116 15.86 -2.88 2.88
CA TYR A 116 15.88 -1.41 2.86
C TYR A 116 17.25 -0.87 2.45
N ASP A 117 18.31 -1.37 3.08
CA ASP A 117 19.68 -0.94 2.78
C ASP A 117 20.03 -1.19 1.30
N ALA A 118 19.62 -2.33 0.75
CA ALA A 118 19.84 -2.68 -0.64
C ALA A 118 19.07 -1.74 -1.60
N LEU A 119 17.80 -1.44 -1.31
CA LEU A 119 17.00 -0.50 -2.09
C LEU A 119 17.59 0.91 -2.03
N GLU A 120 18.05 1.35 -0.86
CA GLU A 120 18.65 2.68 -0.70
C GLU A 120 19.96 2.83 -1.47
N GLN A 121 20.83 1.82 -1.40
CA GLN A 121 22.06 1.79 -2.17
C GLN A 121 21.77 1.83 -3.67
N ARG A 122 20.79 1.04 -4.14
CA ARG A 122 20.39 1.04 -5.55
C ARG A 122 19.81 2.38 -5.97
N ARG A 123 18.93 2.97 -5.17
CA ARG A 123 18.35 4.30 -5.41
C ARG A 123 19.43 5.36 -5.57
N THR A 124 20.39 5.38 -4.65
CA THR A 124 21.52 6.32 -4.66
C THR A 124 22.39 6.13 -5.90
N ALA A 125 22.75 4.89 -6.23
CA ALA A 125 23.55 4.58 -7.41
C ALA A 125 22.87 5.00 -8.73
N LEU A 126 21.57 4.76 -8.87
CA LEU A 126 20.81 5.15 -10.06
C LEU A 126 20.65 6.67 -10.16
N SER A 127 20.34 7.33 -9.04
CA SER A 127 20.21 8.80 -9.00
C SER A 127 21.51 9.51 -9.36
N ASN A 128 22.65 8.96 -8.92
CA ASN A 128 23.97 9.47 -9.30
C ASN A 128 24.25 9.33 -10.79
N GLN A 129 23.85 8.22 -11.42
CA GLN A 129 23.98 8.03 -12.87
C GLN A 129 23.10 9.00 -13.66
N ILE A 130 21.85 9.21 -13.24
CA ILE A 130 20.95 10.19 -13.88
C ILE A 130 21.55 11.59 -13.81
N ARG A 131 22.08 11.99 -12.65
CA ARG A 131 22.72 13.28 -12.46
C ARG A 131 23.92 13.46 -13.41
N ALA A 132 24.76 12.45 -13.54
CA ALA A 132 25.90 12.48 -14.46
C ALA A 132 25.53 12.59 -15.95
N ILE A 133 24.30 12.22 -16.34
CA ILE A 133 23.80 12.41 -17.72
C ILE A 133 23.27 13.82 -17.95
N LYS A 134 22.78 14.49 -16.89
CA LYS A 134 22.14 15.81 -16.97
C LYS A 134 23.09 16.99 -16.75
N GLU A 135 24.27 16.74 -16.19
CA GLU A 135 25.37 17.71 -16.02
C GLU A 135 26.24 17.79 -17.29
#